data_AF-A0A8S9UAN7-F1
#
_entry.id   AF-A0A8S9UAN7-F1
#
_cell.length_a   1.000
_cell.length_b   1.000
_cell.length_c   1.000
_cell.angle_alpha   90.00
_cell.angle_beta   90.00
_cell.angle_gamma   90.00
#
_symmetry.space_group_name_H-M   'P 1'
#
loop_
_entity.id
_entity.type
_entity.pdbx_description
1 polymer ?
#
loop_
_entity_poly.entity_id
_entity_poly.type
_entity_poly.pdbx_seq_one_letter_code
_entity_poly.pdbx_strand_id
1 'polypeptide(L)'
;MADSDAEELLSEREDDGELDSSTISKWKCVEEMSLELGIDDVEQHLLAKARLAVPRVAERLMARMYGKRSRPLQPELPVEDIVQLWLDPTVLMLTMQHINANLNTSEFATVNEVNQMLEVELWLCFYSISPTKFYAEENKRYYFPANKAMNRRRYYTLLNALGTPSAAISTSSDFWNVPFSPDRHLSQAMDAIRRVCSKIGFVNEVSISSLDDDLLRLRSNRLMISG
;
A
#
# COMPACT_ATOMS: atom_id res chain seq x y z
N MET A 1 26.76 -41.50 29.40
CA MET A 1 26.83 -42.20 30.71
C MET A 1 27.93 -41.52 31.49
N ALA A 2 27.73 -40.72 32.54
CA ALA A 2 26.59 -40.21 33.30
C ALA A 2 27.04 -38.81 33.79
N ASP A 3 26.26 -37.72 33.76
CA ASP A 3 25.09 -37.35 34.58
C ASP A 3 25.34 -37.12 36.08
N SER A 4 24.75 -36.01 36.53
CA SER A 4 24.45 -35.52 37.89
C SER A 4 25.51 -34.63 38.57
N ASP A 5 25.32 -33.31 38.71
CA ASP A 5 24.40 -32.61 39.65
C ASP A 5 25.03 -32.55 41.07
N ALA A 6 24.96 -31.52 41.90
CA ALA A 6 24.36 -30.19 41.94
C ALA A 6 24.88 -29.51 43.25
N GLU A 7 24.38 -28.30 43.52
CA GLU A 7 24.41 -27.55 44.80
C GLU A 7 25.64 -26.64 45.02
N GLU A 8 25.54 -25.31 44.85
CA GLU A 8 24.80 -24.30 45.64
C GLU A 8 25.72 -23.66 46.71
N LEU A 9 25.93 -22.35 46.60
CA LEU A 9 25.66 -21.34 47.64
C LEU A 9 26.25 -19.97 47.25
N LEU A 10 25.33 -19.09 46.85
CA LEU A 10 25.13 -17.73 47.37
C LEU A 10 26.38 -16.93 47.79
N SER A 11 26.67 -15.88 47.02
CA SER A 11 27.02 -14.61 47.65
C SER A 11 26.19 -13.50 47.06
N GLU A 12 25.08 -13.20 47.73
CA GLU A 12 24.38 -11.94 47.63
C GLU A 12 25.37 -10.81 47.94
N ARG A 13 25.53 -9.90 46.98
CA ARG A 13 25.73 -8.48 47.28
C ARG A 13 24.83 -7.70 46.34
N GLU A 14 23.64 -7.40 46.85
CA GLU A 14 23.01 -6.11 46.61
C GLU A 14 24.07 -5.03 46.87
N ASP A 15 24.53 -4.38 45.82
CA ASP A 15 25.00 -3.02 45.92
C ASP A 15 24.14 -2.24 44.95
N ASP A 16 23.19 -1.54 45.55
CA ASP A 16 22.22 -0.66 44.94
C ASP A 16 22.97 0.57 44.44
N GLY A 17 23.79 0.36 43.42
CA GLY A 17 24.45 1.41 42.69
C GLY A 17 23.40 2.15 41.89
N GLU A 18 22.83 3.18 42.52
CA GLU A 18 22.07 4.27 41.92
C GLU A 18 22.58 4.50 40.49
N LEU A 19 21.83 3.98 39.51
CA LEU A 19 22.17 4.07 38.09
C LEU A 19 22.17 5.57 37.76
N ASP A 20 23.38 6.13 37.73
CA ASP A 20 23.60 7.53 37.41
C ASP A 20 22.89 7.83 36.09
N SER A 21 21.82 8.62 36.18
CA SER A 21 21.04 9.15 35.07
C SER A 21 21.91 9.93 34.07
N SER A 22 23.18 10.19 34.39
CA SER A 22 24.16 10.79 33.48
C SER A 22 24.65 9.86 32.36
N THR A 23 24.38 8.55 32.45
CA THR A 23 24.76 7.55 31.42
C THR A 23 23.63 7.23 30.44
N ILE A 24 22.62 8.10 30.32
CA ILE A 24 21.75 8.11 29.13
C ILE A 24 22.65 8.39 27.94
N SER A 25 22.90 7.34 27.15
CA SER A 25 23.66 7.33 25.90
C SER A 25 23.51 8.65 25.17
N LYS A 26 24.51 9.54 25.32
CA LYS A 26 24.57 10.81 24.61
C LYS A 26 24.60 10.47 23.13
N TRP A 27 23.46 10.69 22.45
CA TRP A 27 23.37 10.64 21.00
C TRP A 27 24.50 11.50 20.44
N LYS A 28 25.53 10.87 19.88
CA LYS A 28 26.61 11.58 19.23
C LYS A 28 26.11 11.95 17.84
N CYS A 29 25.96 13.25 17.61
CA CYS A 29 25.73 13.76 16.26
C CYS A 29 26.90 13.26 15.39
N VAL A 30 26.57 12.49 14.35
CA VAL A 30 27.57 12.05 13.37
C VAL A 30 28.04 13.32 12.66
N GLU A 31 29.36 13.53 12.60
CA GLU A 31 29.93 14.64 11.84
C GLU A 31 29.41 14.56 10.41
N GLU A 32 28.83 15.67 9.95
CA GLU A 32 28.22 15.78 8.64
C GLU A 32 29.31 15.55 7.58
N MET A 33 29.38 14.33 7.04
CA MET A 33 30.27 14.04 5.93
C MET A 33 29.74 14.76 4.70
N SER A 34 30.31 15.93 4.40
CA SER A 34 30.07 16.65 3.16
C SER A 34 30.69 15.86 2.00
N LEU A 35 29.89 14.98 1.40
CA LEU A 35 30.20 14.31 0.15
C LEU A 35 29.84 15.25 -1.00
N GLU A 36 30.85 15.79 -1.68
CA GLU A 36 30.63 16.43 -2.98
C GLU A 36 30.32 15.33 -4.00
N LEU A 37 29.08 15.27 -4.44
CA LEU A 37 28.70 14.47 -5.60
C LEU A 37 29.41 15.09 -6.81
N GLY A 38 30.29 14.33 -7.48
CA GLY A 38 31.01 14.77 -8.69
C GLY A 38 30.09 14.91 -9.91
N ILE A 39 29.01 15.66 -9.77
CA ILE A 39 27.97 15.94 -10.76
C ILE A 39 27.87 17.46 -10.86
N ASP A 40 28.50 18.02 -11.89
CA ASP A 40 28.53 19.48 -12.11
C ASP A 40 27.16 20.03 -12.54
N ASP A 41 26.43 19.28 -13.38
CA ASP A 41 25.08 19.62 -13.85
C ASP A 41 24.13 18.46 -13.57
N VAL A 42 23.30 18.64 -12.53
CA VAL A 42 22.31 17.65 -12.08
C VAL A 42 21.23 17.44 -13.13
N GLU A 43 20.73 18.49 -13.77
CA GLU A 43 19.66 18.42 -14.77
C GLU A 43 20.13 17.64 -16.00
N GLN A 44 21.33 17.94 -16.48
CA GLN A 44 21.92 17.22 -17.61
C GLN A 44 22.16 15.74 -17.26
N HIS A 45 22.62 15.45 -16.04
CA HIS A 45 22.81 14.09 -15.57
C HIS A 45 21.49 13.30 -15.50
N LEU A 46 20.46 13.88 -14.88
CA LEU A 46 19.13 13.28 -14.78
C LEU A 46 18.51 13.06 -16.17
N LEU A 47 18.63 14.04 -17.07
CA LEU A 47 18.16 13.92 -18.46
C LEU A 47 18.89 12.81 -19.22
N ALA A 48 20.20 12.66 -19.02
CA ALA A 48 20.98 11.58 -19.64
C ALA A 48 20.50 10.21 -19.15
N LYS A 49 20.25 10.05 -17.85
CA LYS A 49 19.68 8.81 -17.28
C LYS A 49 18.26 8.55 -17.79
N ALA A 50 17.41 9.57 -17.84
CA ALA A 50 16.05 9.45 -18.36
C ALA A 50 16.02 8.97 -19.83
N ARG A 51 16.91 9.50 -20.68
CA ARG A 51 17.04 9.07 -22.09
C ARG A 51 17.38 7.58 -22.24
N LEU A 52 18.09 7.00 -21.27
CA LEU A 52 18.40 5.56 -21.24
C LEU A 52 17.24 4.72 -20.70
N ALA A 53 16.49 5.25 -19.73
CA ALA A 53 15.36 4.55 -19.10
C ALA A 53 14.10 4.55 -19.97
N VAL A 54 13.75 5.67 -20.61
CA VAL A 54 12.49 5.85 -21.36
C VAL A 54 12.25 4.74 -22.40
N PRO A 55 13.19 4.36 -23.27
CA PRO A 55 12.95 3.30 -24.25
C PRO A 55 12.64 1.95 -23.59
N ARG A 56 13.35 1.61 -22.50
CA ARG A 56 13.16 0.35 -21.77
C ARG A 56 11.81 0.30 -21.06
N VAL A 57 11.39 1.41 -20.45
CA VAL A 57 10.07 1.54 -19.83
C VAL A 57 8.98 1.46 -20.90
N ALA A 58 9.14 2.16 -22.01
CA ALA A 58 8.20 2.11 -23.14
C ALA A 58 8.02 0.69 -23.67
N GLU A 59 9.11 -0.06 -23.91
CA GLU A 59 9.04 -1.47 -24.34
C GLU A 59 8.27 -2.35 -23.35
N ARG A 60 8.45 -2.14 -22.04
CA ARG A 60 7.75 -2.89 -20.99
C ARG A 60 6.28 -2.54 -20.92
N LEU A 61 5.93 -1.26 -21.10
CA LEU A 61 4.55 -0.82 -21.24
C LEU A 61 3.88 -1.51 -22.44
N MET A 62 4.53 -1.47 -23.61
CA MET A 62 4.00 -2.13 -24.81
C MET A 62 3.83 -3.63 -24.61
N ALA A 63 4.84 -4.29 -24.02
CA ALA A 63 4.81 -5.72 -23.77
C ALA A 63 3.68 -6.11 -22.83
N ARG A 64 3.34 -5.25 -21.87
CA ARG A 64 2.27 -5.49 -20.92
C ARG A 64 0.88 -5.24 -21.51
N MET A 65 0.71 -4.18 -22.30
CA MET A 65 -0.57 -3.82 -22.92
C MET A 65 -0.92 -4.78 -24.08
N TYR A 66 0.05 -5.11 -24.93
CA TYR A 66 -0.22 -5.80 -26.21
C TYR A 66 0.51 -7.14 -26.36
N GLY A 67 1.25 -7.58 -25.34
CA GLY A 67 2.07 -8.79 -25.43
C GLY A 67 3.28 -8.67 -26.38
N LYS A 68 3.56 -7.47 -26.91
CA LYS A 68 4.62 -7.20 -27.90
C LYS A 68 5.46 -6.00 -27.46
N ARG A 69 6.78 -6.08 -27.68
CA ARG A 69 7.70 -4.98 -27.34
C ARG A 69 7.69 -3.84 -28.37
N SER A 70 7.17 -4.08 -29.56
CA SER A 70 7.09 -3.06 -30.61
C SER A 70 5.88 -2.15 -30.40
N ARG A 71 6.09 -0.84 -30.54
CA ARG A 71 5.02 0.16 -30.52
C ARG A 71 4.03 -0.11 -31.67
N PRO A 72 2.70 -0.17 -31.43
CA PRO A 72 1.72 -0.18 -32.49
C PRO A 72 1.86 1.12 -33.30
N LEU A 73 1.58 1.05 -34.60
CA LEU A 73 1.64 2.18 -35.53
C LEU A 73 0.61 3.28 -35.24
N GLN A 74 -0.22 3.12 -34.20
CA GLN A 74 -1.26 4.08 -33.87
C GLN A 74 -0.66 5.28 -33.09
N PRO A 75 -1.00 6.51 -33.49
CA PRO A 75 -0.49 7.72 -32.84
C PRO A 75 -1.07 7.95 -31.44
N GLU A 76 -2.25 7.39 -31.16
CA GLU A 76 -2.99 7.57 -29.91
C GLU A 76 -3.23 6.21 -29.24
N LEU A 77 -3.16 6.20 -27.90
CA LEU A 77 -3.48 5.03 -27.08
C LEU A 77 -4.87 5.23 -26.46
N PRO A 78 -5.79 4.27 -26.58
CA PRO A 78 -7.10 4.40 -25.96
C PRO A 78 -6.97 4.28 -24.43
N VAL A 79 -7.84 4.98 -23.72
CA VAL A 79 -7.82 5.05 -22.23
C VAL A 79 -7.98 3.66 -21.62
N GLU A 80 -8.78 2.79 -22.23
CA GLU A 80 -8.97 1.40 -21.80
C GLU A 80 -7.66 0.61 -21.72
N ASP A 81 -6.76 0.76 -22.69
CA ASP A 81 -5.46 0.06 -22.68
C ASP A 81 -4.55 0.60 -21.57
N ILE A 82 -4.63 1.90 -21.28
CA ILE A 82 -3.89 2.53 -20.17
C ILE A 82 -4.41 2.01 -18.83
N VAL A 83 -5.73 1.87 -18.67
CA VAL A 83 -6.33 1.32 -17.44
C VAL A 83 -5.95 -0.15 -17.25
N GLN A 84 -5.97 -0.95 -18.32
CA GLN A 84 -5.56 -2.37 -18.27
C GLN A 84 -4.11 -2.57 -17.81
N LEU A 85 -3.23 -1.61 -18.04
CA LEU A 85 -1.87 -1.64 -17.52
C LEU A 85 -1.84 -1.86 -15.99
N TRP A 86 -2.77 -1.22 -15.29
CA TRP A 86 -2.82 -1.19 -13.82
C TRP A 86 -3.69 -2.30 -13.23
N LEU A 87 -4.61 -2.88 -14.01
CA LEU A 87 -5.48 -4.00 -13.62
C LEU A 87 -4.75 -5.35 -13.69
N ASP A 88 -3.67 -5.52 -12.93
CA ASP A 88 -2.94 -6.80 -12.88
C ASP A 88 -3.83 -7.93 -12.31
N PRO A 89 -3.95 -9.08 -12.99
CA PRO A 89 -4.76 -10.19 -12.50
C PRO A 89 -4.35 -10.68 -11.10
N THR A 90 -3.06 -10.63 -10.78
CA THR A 90 -2.54 -11.03 -9.46
C THR A 90 -3.00 -10.06 -8.39
N VAL A 91 -2.96 -8.76 -8.67
CA VAL A 91 -3.42 -7.72 -7.73
C VAL A 91 -4.92 -7.89 -7.48
N LEU A 92 -5.71 -8.01 -8.54
CA LEU A 92 -7.16 -8.20 -8.43
C LEU A 92 -7.53 -9.47 -7.64
N MET A 93 -6.81 -10.57 -7.87
CA MET A 93 -7.01 -11.81 -7.13
C MET A 93 -6.68 -11.65 -5.64
N LEU A 94 -5.56 -11.00 -5.30
CA LEU A 94 -5.16 -10.78 -3.91
C LEU A 94 -6.13 -9.83 -3.19
N THR A 95 -6.61 -8.78 -3.87
CA THR A 95 -7.66 -7.90 -3.35
C THR A 95 -8.95 -8.66 -3.10
N MET A 96 -9.37 -9.53 -4.03
CA MET A 96 -10.54 -10.40 -3.84
C MET A 96 -10.36 -11.34 -2.64
N GLN A 97 -9.18 -11.94 -2.48
CA GLN A 97 -8.89 -12.82 -1.34
C GLN A 97 -8.98 -12.06 -0.01
N HIS A 98 -8.44 -10.84 0.05
CA HIS A 98 -8.54 -9.97 1.22
C HIS A 98 -10.00 -9.66 1.57
N ILE A 99 -10.79 -9.22 0.57
CA ILE A 99 -12.22 -8.97 0.73
C ILE A 99 -12.95 -10.21 1.26
N ASN A 100 -12.74 -11.38 0.64
CA ASN A 100 -13.41 -12.61 1.01
C ASN A 100 -13.01 -13.12 2.42
N ALA A 101 -11.81 -12.81 2.88
CA ALA A 101 -11.40 -13.12 4.26
C ALA A 101 -12.16 -12.30 5.31
N ASN A 102 -12.70 -11.14 4.92
CA ASN A 102 -13.40 -10.21 5.82
C ASN A 102 -14.92 -10.14 5.57
N LEU A 103 -15.44 -10.87 4.57
CA LEU A 103 -16.87 -11.01 4.35
C LEU A 103 -17.50 -12.02 5.33
N ASN A 104 -18.82 -11.89 5.52
CA ASN A 104 -19.58 -12.88 6.26
C ASN A 104 -19.51 -14.24 5.56
N THR A 105 -19.60 -15.33 6.32
CA THR A 105 -19.46 -16.72 5.82
C THR A 105 -20.46 -17.13 4.73
N SER A 106 -21.54 -16.37 4.53
CA SER A 106 -22.56 -16.60 3.51
C SER A 106 -22.36 -15.78 2.22
N GLU A 107 -21.40 -14.86 2.18
CA GLU A 107 -21.18 -13.97 1.04
C GLU A 107 -19.75 -14.09 0.50
N PHE A 108 -19.61 -14.09 -0.83
CA PHE A 108 -18.32 -14.11 -1.51
C PHE A 108 -18.31 -13.09 -2.63
N ALA A 109 -17.18 -12.43 -2.82
CA ALA A 109 -16.88 -11.53 -3.92
C ALA A 109 -16.13 -12.27 -5.03
N THR A 110 -16.39 -11.88 -6.27
CA THR A 110 -15.66 -12.32 -7.46
C THR A 110 -14.67 -11.26 -7.95
N VAL A 111 -13.69 -11.66 -8.77
CA VAL A 111 -12.78 -10.70 -9.44
C VAL A 111 -13.55 -9.67 -10.28
N ASN A 112 -14.66 -10.08 -10.91
CA ASN A 112 -15.50 -9.16 -11.68
C ASN A 112 -16.14 -8.08 -10.79
N GLU A 113 -16.57 -8.44 -9.58
CA GLU A 113 -17.08 -7.46 -8.62
C GLU A 113 -15.98 -6.52 -8.12
N VAL A 114 -14.74 -7.02 -7.94
CA VAL A 114 -13.61 -6.14 -7.62
C VAL A 114 -13.37 -5.13 -8.75
N ASN A 115 -13.43 -5.54 -10.02
CA ASN A 115 -13.34 -4.62 -11.16
C ASN A 115 -14.46 -3.58 -11.16
N GLN A 116 -15.70 -3.99 -10.95
CA GLN A 116 -16.86 -3.08 -10.87
C GLN A 116 -16.73 -2.08 -9.71
N MET A 117 -16.19 -2.52 -8.57
CA MET A 117 -15.90 -1.64 -7.43
C MET A 117 -14.82 -0.63 -7.78
N LEU A 118 -13.73 -1.04 -8.44
CA LEU A 118 -12.69 -0.13 -8.94
C LEU A 118 -13.23 0.87 -9.96
N GLU A 119 -14.15 0.44 -10.83
CA GLU A 119 -14.83 1.34 -11.76
C GLU A 119 -15.59 2.44 -11.01
N VAL A 120 -16.32 2.09 -9.94
CA VAL A 120 -16.99 3.06 -9.07
C VAL A 120 -15.98 4.02 -8.45
N GLU A 121 -14.88 3.54 -7.86
CA GLU A 121 -13.82 4.39 -7.28
C GLU A 121 -13.23 5.37 -8.31
N LEU A 122 -13.00 4.93 -9.55
CA LEU A 122 -12.52 5.79 -10.63
C LEU A 122 -13.52 6.92 -10.95
N TRP A 123 -14.82 6.61 -10.99
CA TRP A 123 -15.85 7.64 -11.16
C TRP A 123 -15.90 8.62 -9.99
N LEU A 124 -15.77 8.13 -8.76
CA LEU A 124 -15.73 8.99 -7.57
C LEU A 124 -14.55 9.95 -7.60
N CYS A 125 -13.37 9.48 -8.00
CA CYS A 125 -12.18 10.30 -8.21
C CYS A 125 -12.43 11.35 -9.31
N PHE A 126 -12.95 10.93 -10.46
CA PHE A 126 -13.21 11.84 -11.59
C PHE A 126 -14.17 12.97 -11.24
N TYR A 127 -15.27 12.66 -10.56
CA TYR A 127 -16.25 13.67 -10.13
C TYR A 127 -15.88 14.37 -8.81
N SER A 128 -14.81 13.93 -8.13
CA SER A 128 -14.38 14.43 -6.82
C SER A 128 -15.53 14.45 -5.80
N ILE A 129 -16.26 13.34 -5.71
CA ILE A 129 -17.49 13.22 -4.91
C ILE A 129 -17.44 12.04 -3.96
N SER A 130 -18.16 12.12 -2.83
CA SER A 130 -18.26 11.01 -1.90
C SER A 130 -19.22 9.92 -2.41
N PRO A 131 -19.01 8.65 -2.04
CA PRO A 131 -19.92 7.57 -2.43
C PRO A 131 -21.37 7.81 -1.96
N THR A 132 -21.57 8.51 -0.84
CA THR A 132 -22.91 8.85 -0.34
C THR A 132 -23.67 9.76 -1.30
N LYS A 133 -23.02 10.81 -1.80
CA LYS A 133 -23.65 11.72 -2.76
C LYS A 133 -23.77 11.09 -4.15
N PHE A 134 -22.80 10.28 -4.53
CA PHE A 134 -22.79 9.56 -5.81
C PHE A 134 -24.00 8.64 -5.98
N TYR A 135 -24.39 7.92 -4.93
CA TYR A 135 -25.56 7.03 -4.93
C TYR A 135 -26.87 7.67 -4.46
N ALA A 136 -26.91 8.99 -4.25
CA ALA A 136 -28.13 9.68 -3.83
C ALA A 136 -29.17 9.70 -4.95
N GLU A 137 -30.44 9.48 -4.61
CA GLU A 137 -31.55 9.43 -5.57
C GLU A 137 -31.67 10.72 -6.40
N GLU A 138 -31.48 11.86 -5.75
CA GLU A 138 -31.44 13.20 -6.36
C GLU A 138 -30.34 13.34 -7.42
N ASN A 139 -29.23 12.62 -7.28
CA ASN A 139 -28.07 12.74 -8.15
C ASN A 139 -28.01 11.68 -9.27
N LYS A 140 -28.99 10.78 -9.33
CA LYS A 140 -29.04 9.71 -10.36
C LYS A 140 -28.98 10.23 -11.80
N ARG A 141 -29.47 11.44 -12.04
CA ARG A 141 -29.44 12.08 -13.36
C ARG A 141 -28.05 12.56 -13.77
N TYR A 142 -27.19 12.86 -12.79
CA TYR A 142 -25.84 13.37 -13.03
C TYR A 142 -24.79 12.25 -13.05
N TYR A 143 -25.00 11.18 -12.28
CA TYR A 143 -24.05 10.06 -12.15
C TYR A 143 -24.64 8.73 -12.64
N PHE A 144 -25.00 8.69 -13.91
CA PHE A 144 -25.61 7.52 -14.54
C PHE A 144 -24.78 6.21 -14.49
N PRO A 145 -23.43 6.24 -14.51
CA PRO A 145 -22.62 5.02 -14.43
C PRO A 145 -22.75 4.26 -13.11
N ALA A 146 -23.04 4.95 -12.01
CA ALA A 146 -23.02 4.42 -10.65
C ALA A 146 -23.85 3.14 -10.47
N ASN A 147 -25.12 3.18 -10.91
CA ASN A 147 -26.06 2.08 -10.73
C ASN A 147 -25.86 0.96 -11.76
N LYS A 148 -25.13 1.23 -12.85
CA LYS A 148 -24.81 0.23 -13.86
C LYS A 148 -23.56 -0.58 -13.49
N ALA A 149 -22.56 0.08 -12.89
CA ALA A 149 -21.31 -0.56 -12.48
C ALA A 149 -21.52 -1.48 -11.26
N MET A 150 -22.07 -0.95 -10.16
CA MET A 150 -22.34 -1.75 -8.96
C MET A 150 -23.46 -1.13 -8.10
N ASN A 151 -24.33 -1.97 -7.55
CA ASN A 151 -25.37 -1.48 -6.64
C ASN A 151 -24.77 -0.90 -5.35
N ARG A 152 -25.43 0.12 -4.79
CA ARG A 152 -24.98 0.81 -3.56
C ARG A 152 -24.69 -0.17 -2.41
N ARG A 153 -25.62 -1.08 -2.11
CA ARG A 153 -25.51 -1.98 -0.96
C ARG A 153 -24.25 -2.85 -1.07
N ARG A 154 -24.03 -3.44 -2.23
CA ARG A 154 -22.92 -4.34 -2.51
C ARG A 154 -21.60 -3.59 -2.51
N TYR A 155 -21.55 -2.39 -3.10
CA TYR A 155 -20.38 -1.52 -3.04
C TYR A 155 -19.94 -1.26 -1.59
N TYR A 156 -20.86 -0.84 -0.71
CA TYR A 156 -20.52 -0.61 0.70
C TYR A 156 -20.17 -1.90 1.44
N THR A 157 -20.77 -3.05 1.10
CA THR A 157 -20.37 -4.35 1.67
C THR A 157 -18.91 -4.67 1.35
N LEU A 158 -18.50 -4.54 0.08
CA LEU A 158 -17.13 -4.82 -0.33
C LEU A 158 -16.14 -3.78 0.23
N LEU A 159 -16.52 -2.50 0.23
CA LEU A 159 -15.72 -1.41 0.81
C LEU A 159 -15.47 -1.64 2.31
N ASN A 160 -16.48 -2.07 3.06
CA ASN A 160 -16.32 -2.39 4.48
C ASN A 160 -15.42 -3.62 4.69
N ALA A 161 -15.47 -4.62 3.81
CA ALA A 161 -14.62 -5.81 3.86
C ALA A 161 -13.15 -5.52 3.48
N LEU A 162 -12.87 -4.41 2.78
CA LEU A 162 -11.49 -3.95 2.58
C LEU A 162 -10.87 -3.39 3.88
N GLY A 163 -11.70 -2.86 4.78
CA GLY A 163 -11.26 -2.36 6.07
C GLY A 163 -10.86 -3.49 7.03
N THR A 164 -10.07 -3.17 8.06
CA THR A 164 -9.75 -4.11 9.13
C THR A 164 -11.01 -4.44 9.94
N PRO A 165 -11.32 -5.72 10.19
CA PRO A 165 -12.39 -6.10 11.10
C PRO A 165 -12.12 -5.48 12.48
N SER A 166 -13.07 -4.69 12.99
CA SER A 166 -13.01 -4.20 14.38
C SER A 166 -12.94 -5.34 15.42
N ALA A 167 -13.22 -6.58 15.01
CA ALA A 167 -13.15 -7.78 15.84
C ALA A 167 -11.73 -8.35 16.05
N ALA A 168 -10.72 -7.91 15.28
CA ALA A 168 -9.34 -8.37 15.48
C ALA A 168 -8.63 -7.68 16.66
N ILE A 169 -9.22 -6.62 17.21
CA ILE A 169 -8.75 -6.01 18.45
C ILE A 169 -9.34 -6.83 19.59
N SER A 170 -8.61 -7.84 20.06
CA SER A 170 -8.98 -8.55 21.29
C SER A 170 -9.09 -7.52 22.43
N THR A 171 -10.26 -7.38 23.02
CA THR A 171 -10.49 -6.54 24.20
C THR A 171 -9.99 -7.19 25.50
N SER A 172 -9.39 -8.38 25.41
CA SER A 172 -8.76 -9.04 26.55
C SER A 172 -7.43 -8.35 26.87
N SER A 173 -7.23 -7.98 28.13
CA SER A 173 -5.98 -7.43 28.68
C SER A 173 -4.74 -8.29 28.45
N ASP A 174 -4.93 -9.55 28.07
CA ASP A 174 -3.89 -10.58 28.09
C ASP A 174 -3.10 -10.66 26.78
N PHE A 175 -3.50 -9.92 25.74
CA PHE A 175 -2.79 -9.85 24.46
C PHE A 175 -2.58 -8.40 24.04
N TRP A 176 -1.33 -7.94 24.08
CA TRP A 176 -0.93 -6.69 23.46
C TRP A 176 -0.88 -6.89 21.95
N ASN A 177 -1.92 -6.46 21.24
CA ASN A 177 -1.88 -6.35 19.79
C ASN A 177 -1.02 -5.14 19.44
N VAL A 178 0.08 -5.36 18.72
CA VAL A 178 0.94 -4.28 18.22
C VAL A 178 0.06 -3.31 17.43
N PRO A 179 -0.01 -2.01 17.81
CA PRO A 179 -0.71 -1.02 17.01
C PRO A 179 -0.17 -1.06 15.58
N PHE A 180 -1.05 -1.07 14.59
CA PHE A 180 -0.68 -1.16 13.17
C PHE A 180 0.01 -2.48 12.77
N SER A 181 -0.30 -3.60 13.46
CA SER A 181 0.14 -4.91 13.00
C SER A 181 -0.22 -5.11 11.52
N PRO A 182 0.73 -5.45 10.65
CA PRO A 182 0.48 -5.52 9.21
C PRO A 182 -0.53 -6.63 8.94
N ASP A 183 -1.67 -6.26 8.34
CA ASP A 183 -2.60 -7.23 7.79
C ASP A 183 -1.87 -7.99 6.68
N ARG A 184 -1.76 -9.31 6.82
CA ARG A 184 -0.99 -10.15 5.91
C ARG A 184 -1.54 -10.11 4.48
N HIS A 185 -2.87 -10.15 4.31
CA HIS A 185 -3.48 -10.15 2.99
C HIS A 185 -3.36 -8.78 2.34
N LEU A 186 -3.55 -7.70 3.12
CA LEU A 186 -3.33 -6.34 2.64
C LEU A 186 -1.86 -6.11 2.25
N SER A 187 -0.92 -6.57 3.07
CA SER A 187 0.52 -6.44 2.80
C SER A 187 0.91 -7.18 1.51
N GLN A 188 0.35 -8.37 1.29
CA GLN A 188 0.57 -9.13 0.05
C GLN A 188 0.02 -8.39 -1.18
N ALA A 189 -1.17 -7.79 -1.07
CA ALA A 189 -1.74 -6.98 -2.15
C ALA A 189 -0.88 -5.73 -2.44
N MET A 190 -0.43 -5.03 -1.41
CA MET A 190 0.48 -3.87 -1.53
C MET A 190 1.81 -4.26 -2.20
N ASP A 191 2.39 -5.39 -1.79
CA ASP A 191 3.61 -5.92 -2.39
C ASP A 191 3.43 -6.29 -3.87
N ALA A 192 2.28 -6.85 -4.24
CA ALA A 192 1.96 -7.16 -5.63
C ALA A 192 1.88 -5.89 -6.48
N ILE A 193 1.23 -4.83 -5.99
CA ILE A 193 1.20 -3.52 -6.66
C ILE A 193 2.62 -2.97 -6.81
N ARG A 194 3.43 -2.99 -5.73
CA ARG A 194 4.82 -2.51 -5.78
C ARG A 194 5.64 -3.25 -6.83
N ARG A 195 5.48 -4.57 -6.94
CA ARG A 195 6.14 -5.39 -7.97
C ARG A 195 5.70 -5.02 -9.38
N VAL A 196 4.42 -4.74 -9.60
CA VAL A 196 3.92 -4.26 -10.91
C VAL A 196 4.56 -2.92 -11.26
N CYS A 197 4.54 -1.95 -10.34
CA CYS A 197 5.15 -0.63 -10.55
C CYS A 197 6.65 -0.74 -10.85
N SER A 198 7.39 -1.52 -10.05
CA SER A 198 8.83 -1.74 -10.23
C SER A 198 9.13 -2.42 -11.57
N LYS A 199 8.37 -3.46 -11.93
CA LYS A 199 8.55 -4.17 -13.21
C LYS A 199 8.39 -3.24 -14.41
N ILE A 200 7.54 -2.23 -14.30
CA ILE A 200 7.33 -1.22 -15.35
C ILE A 200 8.44 -0.16 -15.31
N GLY A 201 8.54 0.59 -14.20
CA GLY A 201 9.31 1.84 -14.13
C GLY A 201 10.77 1.70 -13.70
N PHE A 202 11.17 0.62 -13.02
CA PHE A 202 12.53 0.49 -12.48
C PHE A 202 13.48 -0.14 -13.50
N VAL A 203 14.51 0.59 -13.89
CA VAL A 203 15.58 0.15 -14.77
C VAL A 203 16.86 0.05 -13.96
N ASN A 204 17.36 -1.18 -13.77
CA ASN A 204 18.60 -1.42 -13.03
C ASN A 204 19.75 -0.53 -13.54
N GLU A 205 20.53 0.04 -12.61
CA GLU A 205 21.71 0.90 -12.85
C GLU A 205 21.43 2.26 -13.57
N VAL A 206 20.18 2.51 -13.96
CA VAL A 206 19.78 3.72 -14.69
C VAL A 206 18.80 4.56 -13.88
N SER A 207 17.82 3.91 -13.24
CA SER A 207 16.82 4.61 -12.44
C SER A 207 17.47 5.27 -11.22
N ILE A 208 17.22 6.56 -11.08
CA ILE A 208 17.51 7.34 -9.87
C ILE A 208 16.18 7.50 -9.15
N SER A 209 16.10 7.02 -7.91
CA SER A 209 14.91 7.11 -7.08
C SER A 209 15.03 8.31 -6.13
N SER A 210 14.03 9.19 -6.15
CA SER A 210 13.77 10.10 -5.04
C SER A 210 13.02 9.35 -3.95
N LEU A 211 13.46 9.51 -2.71
CA LEU A 211 12.70 9.09 -1.54
C LEU A 211 11.92 10.31 -1.06
N ASP A 212 10.59 10.20 -1.03
CA ASP A 212 9.70 11.22 -0.51
C ASP A 212 8.61 10.55 0.33
N ASP A 213 8.14 11.23 1.36
CA ASP A 213 7.15 10.72 2.32
C ASP A 213 5.76 11.26 1.96
N ASP A 214 5.02 10.50 1.16
CA ASP A 214 3.63 10.80 0.83
C ASP A 214 2.73 10.59 2.06
N LEU A 215 2.20 11.68 2.62
CA LEU A 215 1.28 11.61 3.76
C LEU A 215 -0.16 11.38 3.32
N LEU A 216 -0.69 10.19 3.59
CA LEU A 216 -2.13 9.93 3.50
C LEU A 216 -2.86 10.58 4.67
N ARG A 217 -3.63 11.63 4.39
CA ARG A 217 -4.44 12.30 5.41
C ARG A 217 -5.65 11.44 5.78
N LEU A 218 -5.53 10.72 6.89
CA LEU A 218 -6.67 10.03 7.52
C LEU A 218 -7.31 10.93 8.57
N ARG A 219 -8.64 11.05 8.57
CA ARG A 219 -9.40 11.67 9.65
C ARG A 219 -10.38 10.65 10.20
N SER A 220 -10.23 10.27 11.47
CA SER A 220 -11.20 9.45 12.19
C SER A 220 -12.03 10.35 13.10
N ASN A 221 -13.36 10.34 12.96
CA ASN A 221 -14.28 11.09 13.84
C ASN A 221 -14.59 10.35 15.15
N ARG A 222 -13.78 9.39 15.57
CA ARG A 222 -14.04 8.58 16.78
C ARG A 222 -13.44 9.23 18.04
N LEU A 223 -13.87 10.46 18.34
CA LEU A 223 -13.68 11.10 19.65
C LEU A 223 -15.03 11.64 20.12
N MET A 224 -15.89 10.75 20.61
CA MET A 224 -16.85 11.11 21.66
C MET A 224 -16.33 10.47 22.94
N ILE A 225 -15.48 11.19 23.64
CA ILE A 225 -15.24 10.97 25.06
C ILE A 225 -16.47 11.57 25.74
N SER A 226 -17.43 10.73 26.11
CA SER A 226 -18.48 11.11 27.06
C SER A 226 -17.80 11.31 28.41
N GLY A 227 -17.87 12.55 28.93
CA GLY A 227 -17.57 12.85 30.32
C GLY A 227 -18.65 12.35 31.28
#